data_AF-A0A926ZTS3-F1
#
_entry.id   AF-A0A926ZTS3-F1
#
_cell.length_a   1.000
_cell.length_b   1.000
_cell.length_c   1.000
_cell.angle_alpha   90.00
_cell.angle_beta   90.00
_cell.angle_gamma   90.00
#
_symmetry.space_group_name_H-M   'P 1'
#
loop_
_entity.id
_entity.type
_entity.pdbx_description
1 polymer ?
#
loop_
_entity_poly.entity_id
_entity_poly.type
_entity_poly.pdbx_seq_one_letter_code
_entity_poly.pdbx_strand_id
1 'polypeptide(L)'
;MKASLKTRAALTAGIMLGGITILSPGAVLSQSATPGNITGRWDIQGNASPGVLRITQSGNGSISGTIYGQAIEGFYVPSVRRLVFIRRAGTAVTSAPFQFYEGWISINGLRIGGEFKVWNTQNGASASGVDFNFSGTKASDFP
;
A
#
# COMPACT_ATOMS: atom_id res chain seq x y z
N MET A 1 14.16 -10.47 60.39
CA MET A 1 13.36 -9.23 60.58
C MET A 1 14.10 -8.10 59.85
N LYS A 2 13.43 -7.43 58.93
CA LYS A 2 13.95 -6.37 58.03
C LYS A 2 14.16 -5.04 58.78
N ALA A 3 15.19 -4.29 58.38
CA ALA A 3 15.23 -2.82 58.31
C ALA A 3 16.56 -2.38 57.66
N SER A 4 16.75 -1.27 56.95
CA SER A 4 15.99 -0.50 55.94
C SER A 4 16.88 0.70 55.57
N LEU A 5 17.08 0.93 54.28
CA LEU A 5 17.46 2.18 53.56
C LEU A 5 18.52 3.14 54.13
N LYS A 6 19.50 3.51 53.29
CA LYS A 6 19.51 4.82 52.60
C LYS A 6 20.64 4.91 51.55
N THR A 7 20.22 4.88 50.30
CA THR A 7 20.95 5.27 49.10
C THR A 7 21.59 6.65 49.27
N ARG A 8 22.92 6.74 49.16
CA ARG A 8 23.59 8.01 48.87
C ARG A 8 23.73 8.10 47.35
N ALA A 9 23.00 9.03 46.75
CA ALA A 9 23.18 9.42 45.37
C ALA A 9 24.62 9.95 45.21
N ALA A 10 25.38 9.35 44.29
CA ALA A 10 26.49 10.02 43.64
C ALA A 10 26.12 10.10 42.16
N LEU A 11 25.55 11.25 41.80
CA LEU A 11 25.40 11.68 40.42
C LEU A 11 26.82 11.98 39.92
N THR A 12 27.40 11.08 39.14
CA THR A 12 28.63 11.38 38.42
C THR A 12 28.31 11.31 36.94
N ALA A 13 27.93 12.47 36.40
CA ALA A 13 28.02 12.73 34.97
C ALA A 13 29.50 12.64 34.59
N GLY A 14 29.87 11.52 33.97
CA GLY A 14 31.18 11.31 33.37
C GLY A 14 30.98 10.89 31.92
N ILE A 15 31.02 11.86 31.02
CA ILE A 15 31.20 11.59 29.59
C ILE A 15 32.63 11.08 29.45
N MET A 16 32.81 9.81 29.10
CA MET A 16 34.04 9.34 28.48
C MET A 16 33.74 8.30 27.40
N LEU A 17 34.19 8.64 26.20
CA LEU A 17 34.37 7.83 25.01
C LEU A 17 34.76 6.37 25.30
N GLY A 18 34.20 5.43 24.54
CA GLY A 18 34.80 4.10 24.35
C GLY A 18 33.93 2.90 24.72
N GLY A 19 32.60 2.99 24.60
CA GLY A 19 31.73 1.81 24.70
C GLY A 19 31.39 1.27 23.31
N ILE A 20 32.05 0.19 22.88
CA ILE A 20 31.41 -0.72 21.91
C ILE A 20 30.18 -1.27 22.64
N THR A 21 29.02 -0.67 22.39
CA THR A 21 27.75 -1.31 22.70
C THR A 21 27.69 -2.57 21.84
N ILE A 22 27.88 -3.71 22.50
CA ILE A 22 27.56 -5.01 21.93
C ILE A 22 26.06 -4.96 21.63
N LEU A 23 25.71 -4.65 20.38
CA LEU A 23 24.42 -4.98 19.80
C LEU A 23 24.27 -6.49 19.99
N SER A 24 23.40 -6.89 20.92
CA SER A 24 22.95 -8.27 21.03
C SER A 24 22.61 -8.81 19.62
N PRO A 25 23.16 -9.94 19.16
CA PRO A 25 23.01 -10.44 17.78
C PRO A 25 21.57 -10.85 17.38
N GLY A 26 20.54 -10.42 18.10
CA GLY A 26 19.16 -10.88 17.94
C GLY A 26 18.11 -9.77 17.83
N ALA A 27 18.51 -8.50 17.79
CA ALA A 27 17.56 -7.43 17.46
C ALA A 27 17.28 -7.47 15.96
N VAL A 28 16.38 -8.37 15.56
CA VAL A 28 15.73 -8.31 14.24
C VAL A 28 15.01 -6.97 14.22
N LEU A 29 15.56 -6.01 13.48
CA LEU A 29 14.80 -4.83 13.10
C LEU A 29 13.53 -5.37 12.45
N SER A 30 12.37 -5.16 13.09
CA SER A 30 11.09 -5.56 12.51
C SER A 30 11.00 -4.89 11.16
N GLN A 31 11.23 -5.66 10.10
CA GLN A 31 10.98 -5.21 8.74
C GLN A 31 9.52 -4.78 8.75
N SER A 32 9.28 -3.49 8.54
CA SER A 32 7.93 -2.98 8.42
C SER A 32 7.25 -3.84 7.36
N ALA A 33 6.29 -4.66 7.82
CA ALA A 33 5.76 -5.75 7.05
C ALA A 33 5.06 -5.15 5.85
N THR A 34 5.77 -5.13 4.72
CA THR A 34 5.22 -4.63 3.49
C THR A 34 4.08 -5.58 3.11
N PRO A 35 2.90 -5.08 2.72
CA PRO A 35 1.75 -5.94 2.52
C PRO A 35 2.09 -7.03 1.51
N GLY A 36 2.14 -8.29 1.95
CA GLY A 36 2.39 -9.42 1.05
C GLY A 36 1.20 -9.69 0.12
N ASN A 37 0.00 -9.27 0.54
CA ASN A 37 -1.25 -9.45 -0.17
C ASN A 37 -2.11 -8.17 -0.09
N ILE A 38 -2.63 -7.73 -1.23
CA ILE A 38 -3.46 -6.52 -1.37
C ILE A 38 -4.92 -6.83 -1.74
N THR A 39 -5.32 -8.10 -1.67
CA THR A 39 -6.70 -8.54 -1.81
C THR A 39 -7.57 -7.73 -0.86
N GLY A 40 -8.69 -7.25 -1.39
CA GLY A 40 -9.57 -6.39 -0.64
C GLY A 40 -10.43 -5.52 -1.53
N ARG A 41 -11.36 -4.85 -0.86
CA ARG A 41 -12.08 -3.71 -1.39
C ARG A 41 -11.36 -2.42 -0.99
N TRP A 42 -11.29 -1.50 -1.94
CA TRP A 42 -10.66 -0.20 -1.82
C TRP A 42 -11.67 0.85 -2.28
N ASP A 43 -11.96 1.80 -1.42
CA ASP A 43 -12.73 2.98 -1.80
C ASP A 43 -11.73 3.98 -2.39
N ILE A 44 -11.92 4.32 -3.66
CA ILE A 44 -10.96 5.08 -4.46
C ILE A 44 -11.57 6.38 -4.96
N GLN A 45 -10.70 7.33 -5.29
CA GLN A 45 -11.02 8.54 -6.01
C GLN A 45 -10.03 8.70 -7.17
N GLY A 46 -10.52 8.57 -8.40
CA GLY A 46 -9.74 8.79 -9.62
C GLY A 46 -10.22 10.05 -10.32
N ASN A 47 -9.37 11.06 -10.48
CA ASN A 47 -9.73 12.37 -11.05
C ASN A 47 -11.03 12.95 -10.44
N ALA A 48 -11.07 13.06 -9.11
CA ALA A 48 -12.24 13.47 -8.34
C ALA A 48 -13.50 12.57 -8.44
N SER A 49 -13.48 11.48 -9.22
CA SER A 49 -14.58 10.53 -9.35
C SER A 49 -14.48 9.39 -8.32
N PRO A 50 -15.42 9.27 -7.37
CA PRO A 50 -15.41 8.20 -6.38
C PRO A 50 -15.77 6.85 -7.02
N GLY A 51 -15.11 5.79 -6.58
CA GLY A 51 -15.32 4.44 -7.08
C GLY A 51 -14.92 3.36 -6.09
N VAL A 52 -15.18 2.12 -6.48
CA VAL A 52 -14.77 0.93 -5.73
C VAL A 52 -13.85 0.10 -6.59
N LEU A 53 -12.65 -0.17 -6.07
CA LEU A 53 -11.67 -1.09 -6.61
C LEU A 53 -11.70 -2.37 -5.76
N ARG A 54 -11.99 -3.50 -6.41
CA ARG A 54 -11.94 -4.84 -5.81
C ARG A 54 -10.75 -5.56 -6.42
N ILE A 55 -9.85 -6.02 -5.56
CA ILE A 55 -8.65 -6.77 -5.96
C ILE A 55 -8.71 -8.16 -5.35
N THR A 56 -8.40 -9.16 -6.18
CA THR A 56 -8.00 -10.52 -5.77
C THR A 56 -6.57 -10.75 -6.26
N GLN A 57 -5.66 -11.05 -5.34
CA GLN A 57 -4.26 -11.33 -5.64
C GLN A 57 -3.98 -12.83 -5.56
N SER A 58 -3.39 -13.37 -6.62
CA SER A 58 -2.87 -14.74 -6.66
C SER A 58 -1.49 -14.83 -6.03
N GLY A 59 -1.07 -16.04 -5.62
CA GLY A 59 0.22 -16.25 -4.95
C GLY A 59 1.45 -15.84 -5.78
N ASN A 60 1.31 -15.75 -7.10
CA ASN A 60 2.36 -15.28 -8.02
C ASN A 60 2.42 -13.74 -8.16
N GLY A 61 1.56 -12.97 -7.50
CA GLY A 61 1.50 -11.50 -7.61
C GLY A 61 0.54 -10.98 -8.67
N SER A 62 -0.04 -11.84 -9.51
CA SER A 62 -1.09 -11.44 -10.46
C SER A 62 -2.32 -10.94 -9.70
N ILE A 63 -2.90 -9.82 -10.16
CA ILE A 63 -4.13 -9.27 -9.62
C ILE A 63 -5.25 -9.28 -10.66
N SER A 64 -6.45 -9.51 -10.18
CA SER A 64 -7.70 -9.46 -10.94
C SER A 64 -8.79 -8.80 -10.11
N GLY A 65 -9.92 -8.47 -10.73
CA GLY A 65 -11.10 -7.96 -10.04
C GLY A 65 -11.80 -6.89 -10.84
N THR A 66 -12.28 -5.84 -10.17
CA THR A 66 -13.05 -4.78 -10.83
C THR A 66 -12.75 -3.39 -10.31
N ILE A 67 -12.87 -2.38 -11.17
CA ILE A 67 -12.89 -0.97 -10.80
C ILE A 67 -14.08 -0.30 -11.49
N TYR A 68 -14.93 0.42 -10.75
CA TYR A 68 -16.20 0.97 -11.25
C TYR A 68 -17.08 -0.08 -11.99
N GLY A 69 -17.05 -1.34 -11.53
CA GLY A 69 -17.79 -2.45 -12.14
C GLY A 69 -17.18 -3.05 -13.41
N GLN A 70 -16.05 -2.54 -13.89
CA GLN A 70 -15.34 -3.06 -15.07
C GLN A 70 -14.14 -3.90 -14.68
N ALA A 71 -13.81 -4.90 -15.50
CA ALA A 71 -12.73 -5.84 -15.21
C ALA A 71 -11.36 -5.15 -15.15
N ILE A 72 -10.52 -5.62 -14.23
CA ILE A 72 -9.10 -5.28 -14.17
C ILE A 72 -8.23 -6.53 -14.25
N GLU A 73 -7.01 -6.33 -14.72
CA GLU A 73 -5.94 -7.33 -14.73
C GLU A 73 -4.60 -6.62 -14.56
N GLY A 74 -3.70 -7.21 -13.77
CA GLY A 74 -2.40 -6.61 -13.54
C GLY A 74 -1.49 -7.40 -12.60
N PHE A 75 -0.61 -6.69 -11.94
CA PHE A 75 0.38 -7.26 -11.03
C PHE A 75 0.67 -6.38 -9.83
N TYR A 76 0.99 -7.00 -8.69
CA TYR A 76 1.52 -6.35 -7.50
C TYR A 76 2.86 -6.97 -7.10
N VAL A 77 3.85 -6.12 -6.82
CA VAL A 77 5.18 -6.52 -6.36
C VAL A 77 5.35 -6.04 -4.91
N PRO A 78 5.23 -6.95 -3.91
CA PRO A 78 5.33 -6.57 -2.51
C PRO A 78 6.65 -5.88 -2.16
N SER A 79 7.79 -6.38 -2.64
CA SER A 79 9.12 -5.88 -2.26
C SER A 79 9.33 -4.37 -2.50
N VAL A 80 8.66 -3.81 -3.51
CA VAL A 80 8.74 -2.39 -3.87
C VAL A 80 7.40 -1.65 -3.70
N ARG A 81 6.37 -2.33 -3.20
CA ARG A 81 4.99 -1.81 -3.04
C ARG A 81 4.38 -1.24 -4.31
N ARG A 82 4.80 -1.72 -5.48
CA ARG A 82 4.29 -1.22 -6.77
C ARG A 82 3.17 -2.11 -7.28
N LEU A 83 2.14 -1.48 -7.81
CA LEU A 83 1.09 -2.16 -8.55
C LEU A 83 0.94 -1.54 -9.93
N VAL A 84 0.56 -2.37 -10.90
CA VAL A 84 0.09 -1.92 -12.21
C VAL A 84 -1.13 -2.72 -12.58
N PHE A 85 -2.12 -2.11 -13.20
CA PHE A 85 -3.23 -2.84 -13.81
C PHE A 85 -3.85 -2.06 -14.95
N ILE A 86 -4.44 -2.79 -15.88
CA ILE A 86 -5.33 -2.23 -16.90
C ILE A 86 -6.77 -2.36 -16.44
N ARG A 87 -7.59 -1.38 -16.84
CA ARG A 87 -9.03 -1.47 -16.79
C ARG A 87 -9.58 -1.66 -18.20
N ARG A 88 -10.53 -2.57 -18.33
CA ARG A 88 -11.14 -2.97 -19.60
C ARG A 88 -12.54 -2.39 -19.75
N ALA A 89 -12.98 -2.15 -20.99
CA ALA A 89 -14.24 -1.47 -21.29
C ALA A 89 -15.49 -2.23 -20.81
N GLY A 90 -15.37 -3.53 -20.58
CA GLY A 90 -16.45 -4.40 -20.12
C GLY A 90 -16.11 -5.15 -18.83
N THR A 91 -17.01 -6.04 -18.44
CA THR A 91 -16.85 -6.95 -17.29
C THR A 91 -16.03 -8.19 -17.63
N ALA A 92 -15.77 -8.45 -18.91
CA ALA A 92 -14.98 -9.58 -19.38
C ALA A 92 -13.51 -9.19 -19.55
N VAL A 93 -12.60 -10.11 -19.19
CA VAL A 93 -11.14 -9.94 -19.39
C VAL A 93 -10.74 -9.87 -20.86
N THR A 94 -11.61 -10.29 -21.79
CA THR A 94 -11.39 -10.17 -23.24
C THR A 94 -11.73 -8.80 -23.81
N SER A 95 -12.36 -7.91 -23.00
CA SER A 95 -12.71 -6.56 -23.44
C SER A 95 -11.45 -5.69 -23.63
N ALA A 96 -11.54 -4.73 -24.56
CA ALA A 96 -10.44 -3.82 -24.88
C ALA A 96 -10.01 -3.01 -23.64
N PRO A 97 -8.70 -2.91 -23.34
CA PRO A 97 -8.20 -2.02 -22.31
C PRO A 97 -8.35 -0.56 -22.74
N PHE A 98 -8.66 0.32 -21.79
CA PHE A 98 -8.80 1.76 -22.08
C PHE A 98 -8.27 2.67 -20.98
N GLN A 99 -7.87 2.11 -19.83
CA GLN A 99 -7.07 2.83 -18.83
C GLN A 99 -5.95 1.95 -18.32
N PHE A 100 -4.80 2.56 -18.08
CA PHE A 100 -3.64 1.92 -17.47
C PHE A 100 -3.31 2.64 -16.16
N TYR A 101 -3.27 1.90 -15.07
CA TYR A 101 -2.98 2.40 -13.73
C TYR A 101 -1.58 1.97 -13.31
N GLU A 102 -0.83 2.91 -12.76
CA GLU A 102 0.41 2.65 -12.02
C GLU A 102 0.28 3.26 -10.63
N GLY A 103 0.60 2.47 -9.60
CA GLY A 103 0.47 2.96 -8.24
C GLY A 103 1.35 2.27 -7.23
N TRP A 104 1.09 2.63 -5.99
CA TRP A 104 1.79 2.15 -4.81
C TRP A 104 0.81 1.84 -3.69
N ILE A 105 1.24 0.96 -2.79
CA ILE A 105 0.53 0.62 -1.55
C ILE A 105 1.32 1.18 -0.36
N SER A 106 0.62 1.80 0.59
CA SER A 106 1.28 2.29 1.81
C SER A 106 1.90 1.15 2.59
N ILE A 107 2.89 1.48 3.41
CA ILE A 107 3.63 0.47 4.19
C ILE A 107 2.73 -0.32 5.15
N ASN A 108 1.65 0.29 5.64
CA ASN A 108 0.66 -0.37 6.50
C ASN A 108 -0.46 -1.08 5.71
N GLY A 109 -0.45 -1.03 4.37
CA GLY A 109 -1.46 -1.68 3.52
C GLY A 109 -2.85 -1.06 3.55
N LEU A 110 -3.01 0.13 4.12
CA LEU A 110 -4.32 0.79 4.26
C LEU A 110 -4.60 1.86 3.21
N ARG A 111 -3.60 2.29 2.43
CA ARG A 111 -3.75 3.30 1.38
C ARG A 111 -3.16 2.82 0.06
N ILE A 112 -3.80 3.26 -1.02
CA ILE A 112 -3.33 3.12 -2.38
C ILE A 112 -3.23 4.52 -3.01
N GLY A 113 -2.27 4.73 -3.89
CA GLY A 113 -2.14 5.97 -4.64
C GLY A 113 -1.35 5.78 -5.92
N GLY A 114 -1.49 6.73 -6.85
CA GLY A 114 -0.75 6.69 -8.10
C GLY A 114 -1.40 7.53 -9.19
N GLU A 115 -1.14 7.13 -10.42
CA GLU A 115 -1.64 7.77 -11.63
C GLU A 115 -2.28 6.76 -12.58
N PHE A 116 -3.08 7.26 -13.50
CA PHE A 116 -3.61 6.47 -14.59
C PHE A 116 -3.68 7.26 -15.89
N LYS A 117 -3.49 6.51 -16.98
CA LYS A 117 -3.52 6.96 -18.36
C LYS A 117 -4.82 6.52 -19.02
N VAL A 118 -5.40 7.34 -19.88
CA VAL A 118 -6.73 7.07 -20.46
C VAL A 118 -6.74 7.17 -21.99
N TRP A 119 -7.58 6.35 -22.62
CA TRP A 119 -7.89 6.40 -24.06
C TRP A 119 -9.35 6.77 -24.35
N ASN A 120 -10.17 7.01 -23.33
CA ASN A 120 -11.54 7.50 -23.45
C ASN A 120 -11.90 8.44 -22.31
N THR A 121 -13.17 8.87 -22.22
CA THR A 121 -13.67 9.84 -21.22
C THR A 121 -14.56 9.21 -20.14
N GLN A 122 -14.51 7.89 -19.93
CA GLN A 122 -15.37 7.20 -18.97
C GLN A 122 -14.77 7.17 -17.55
N ASN A 123 -15.63 7.39 -16.54
CA ASN A 123 -15.42 7.08 -15.10
C ASN A 123 -13.99 7.31 -14.59
N GLY A 124 -13.70 8.54 -14.16
CA GLY A 124 -12.36 8.98 -13.74
C GLY A 124 -11.54 9.57 -14.89
N ALA A 125 -11.84 9.29 -16.15
CA ALA A 125 -11.25 10.04 -17.25
C ALA A 125 -11.98 11.39 -17.50
N SER A 126 -11.31 12.34 -18.16
CA SER A 126 -11.94 13.54 -18.71
C SER A 126 -11.36 13.89 -20.08
N ALA A 127 -12.07 14.71 -20.86
CA ALA A 127 -11.56 15.20 -22.15
C ALA A 127 -10.41 16.23 -22.01
N SER A 128 -10.08 16.63 -20.78
CA SER A 128 -9.12 17.70 -20.49
C SER A 128 -7.68 17.21 -20.34
N GLY A 129 -7.42 15.91 -20.42
CA GLY A 129 -6.08 15.34 -20.27
C GLY A 129 -6.04 13.83 -20.47
N VAL A 130 -4.82 13.29 -20.49
CA VAL A 130 -4.58 11.84 -20.63
C VAL A 130 -4.01 11.22 -19.37
N ASP A 131 -3.50 12.02 -18.43
CA ASP A 131 -2.85 11.60 -17.19
C ASP A 131 -3.61 12.16 -15.99
N PHE A 132 -3.99 11.27 -15.06
CA PHE A 132 -4.78 11.63 -13.89
C PHE A 132 -4.29 10.93 -12.64
N ASN A 133 -4.46 11.59 -11.49
CA ASN A 133 -4.15 10.98 -10.20
C ASN A 133 -5.31 10.11 -9.69
N PHE A 134 -4.96 9.05 -8.97
CA PHE A 134 -5.90 8.32 -8.14
C PHE A 134 -5.34 8.07 -6.74
N SER A 135 -6.25 7.93 -5.77
CA SER A 135 -5.91 7.47 -4.44
C SER A 135 -7.05 6.67 -3.85
N GLY A 136 -6.83 5.99 -2.73
CA GLY A 136 -7.88 5.28 -2.03
C GLY A 136 -7.45 4.71 -0.70
N THR A 137 -8.44 4.21 0.03
CA THR A 137 -8.28 3.57 1.33
C THR A 137 -8.85 2.17 1.30
N LYS A 138 -8.21 1.24 2.00
CA LYS A 138 -8.73 -0.12 2.15
C LYS A 138 -9.99 -0.06 3.00
N ALA A 139 -11.07 -0.67 2.50
CA ALA A 139 -12.32 -0.75 3.23
C ALA A 139 -12.18 -1.75 4.40
N SER A 140 -12.73 -1.41 5.56
CA SER A 140 -12.62 -2.22 6.78
C SER A 140 -13.58 -3.41 6.83
N ASP A 141 -14.50 -3.51 5.87
CA ASP A 141 -15.58 -4.49 5.78
C ASP A 141 -15.27 -5.69 4.88
N PHE A 142 -14.05 -5.77 4.34
CA PHE A 142 -13.65 -6.85 3.45
C PHE A 142 -12.92 -7.96 4.23
N PRO A 143 -13.40 -9.22 4.19
CA PRO A 143 -12.75 -10.35 4.86
C PRO A 143 -11.37 -10.69 4.27
#